data_AF-B6ZL08-F1
#
_entry.id   AF-B6ZL08-F1
#
_cell.length_a   1.000
_cell.length_b   1.000
_cell.length_c   1.000
_cell.angle_alpha   90.00
_cell.angle_beta   90.00
_cell.angle_gamma   90.00
#
_symmetry.space_group_name_H-M   'P 1'
#
loop_
_entity.id
_entity.type
_entity.pdbx_description
1 polymer ?
#
loop_
_entity_poly.entity_id
_entity_poly.type
_entity_poly.pdbx_seq_one_letter_code
_entity_poly.pdbx_strand_id
1 'polypeptide(L)'
;YWPPQYVLMEGDSLKPLKIVSTRGMTVDNEYHPEPRVASIVASHYHPEFIVNAKETGKIMMVNYQDIANLKVTTLDGAKFLHDGGFDSTGRYFLVAANASNKIAVVDTKDDKLAALVDVGRTPHPGRGANFVHPKFGPVWASGDLGDESIALIGTDPVRHPANAWKVVQSLKGQGGGSLFIKTHPKSRNLWVDTALNPDPKISQSIAVFDIDHLDAGYQALPI
;
A
#
# COMPACT_ATOMS: atom_id res chain seq x y z
N TYR A 1 0.26 -4.63 18.09
CA TYR A 1 -0.50 -3.52 18.72
C TYR A 1 -1.65 -4.12 19.49
N TRP A 2 -1.79 -3.77 20.78
CA TRP A 2 -2.83 -4.30 21.66
C TRP A 2 -3.30 -3.19 22.61
N PRO A 3 -4.60 -3.07 22.93
CA PRO A 3 -5.74 -3.85 22.40
C PRO A 3 -6.03 -3.60 20.90
N PRO A 4 -6.81 -4.47 20.23
CA PRO A 4 -7.24 -4.28 18.84
C PRO A 4 -8.29 -3.15 18.74
N GLN A 5 -7.80 -1.92 18.55
CA GLN A 5 -8.60 -0.70 18.45
C GLN A 5 -7.85 0.42 17.71
N TYR A 6 -8.60 1.43 17.25
CA TYR A 6 -8.07 2.75 16.90
C TYR A 6 -8.75 3.84 17.74
N VAL A 7 -8.10 5.01 17.82
CA VAL A 7 -8.56 6.14 18.64
C VAL A 7 -8.55 7.42 17.81
N LEU A 8 -9.68 8.12 17.78
CA LEU A 8 -9.78 9.49 17.28
C LEU A 8 -9.48 10.46 18.43
N MET A 9 -8.64 11.45 18.18
CA MET A 9 -8.16 12.43 19.17
C MET A 9 -8.28 13.85 18.61
N GLU A 10 -8.36 14.84 19.49
CA GLU A 10 -8.16 16.25 19.11
C GLU A 10 -6.74 16.44 18.55
N GLY A 11 -6.62 17.12 17.40
CA GLY A 11 -5.35 17.20 16.66
C GLY A 11 -4.26 18.05 17.33
N ASP A 12 -4.64 18.98 18.19
CA ASP A 12 -3.74 19.90 18.91
C ASP A 12 -3.44 19.46 20.34
N SER A 13 -4.42 18.87 21.03
CA SER A 13 -4.32 18.50 22.45
C SER A 13 -4.07 17.01 22.69
N LEU A 14 -4.27 16.16 21.67
CA LEU A 14 -4.29 14.70 21.77
C LEU A 14 -5.35 14.15 22.74
N LYS A 15 -6.32 14.97 23.15
CA LYS A 15 -7.43 14.51 24.00
C LYS A 15 -8.24 13.44 23.25
N PRO A 16 -8.49 12.27 23.87
CA PRO A 16 -9.24 11.20 23.23
C PRO A 16 -10.71 11.59 23.06
N LEU A 17 -11.23 11.41 21.85
CA LEU A 17 -12.61 11.71 21.48
C LEU A 17 -13.45 10.44 21.31
N LYS A 18 -12.89 9.41 20.65
CA LYS A 18 -13.59 8.15 20.37
C LYS A 18 -12.61 7.00 20.31
N ILE A 19 -12.97 5.88 20.94
CA ILE A 19 -12.24 4.61 20.84
C ILE A 19 -13.15 3.62 20.11
N VAL A 20 -12.63 2.93 19.10
CA VAL A 20 -13.38 1.94 18.32
C VAL A 20 -12.58 0.64 18.27
N SER A 21 -13.21 -0.47 18.70
CA SER A 21 -12.60 -1.79 18.60
C SER A 21 -12.58 -2.28 17.16
N THR A 22 -11.53 -3.01 16.80
CA THR A 22 -11.40 -3.67 15.50
C THR A 22 -11.70 -5.16 15.55
N ARG A 23 -12.09 -5.72 16.70
CA ARG A 23 -12.59 -7.11 16.80
C ARG A 23 -13.80 -7.30 15.90
N GLY A 24 -13.87 -8.44 15.22
CA GLY A 24 -14.98 -8.69 14.31
C GLY A 24 -14.72 -9.87 13.39
N MET A 25 -15.51 -9.92 12.31
CA MET A 25 -15.45 -11.00 11.34
C MET A 25 -14.33 -10.76 10.32
N THR A 26 -13.66 -11.82 9.90
CA THR A 26 -12.77 -11.80 8.73
C THR A 26 -13.58 -11.57 7.44
N VAL A 27 -12.90 -11.29 6.33
CA VAL A 27 -13.52 -11.25 4.99
C VAL A 27 -14.21 -12.57 4.60
N ASP A 28 -13.84 -13.68 5.26
CA ASP A 28 -14.45 -15.00 5.06
C ASP A 28 -15.55 -15.33 6.08
N ASN A 29 -16.00 -14.34 6.86
CA ASN A 29 -17.03 -14.47 7.90
C ASN A 29 -16.68 -15.39 9.08
N GLU A 30 -15.43 -15.40 9.50
CA GLU A 30 -14.99 -16.05 10.75
C GLU A 30 -14.68 -15.00 11.82
N TYR A 31 -15.12 -15.20 13.07
CA TYR A 31 -14.80 -14.25 14.14
C TYR A 31 -13.30 -14.29 14.49
N HIS A 32 -12.66 -13.12 14.55
CA HIS A 32 -11.26 -12.97 14.92
C HIS A 32 -11.10 -12.05 16.14
N PRO A 33 -10.51 -12.52 17.26
CA PRO A 33 -10.46 -11.78 18.52
C PRO A 33 -9.35 -10.72 18.61
N GLU A 34 -8.37 -10.76 17.68
CA GLU A 34 -7.23 -9.84 17.67
C GLU A 34 -6.91 -9.24 16.28
N PRO A 35 -7.81 -8.43 15.67
CA PRO A 35 -7.52 -7.78 14.39
C PRO A 35 -6.71 -6.51 14.62
N ARG A 36 -5.41 -6.57 14.42
CA ARG A 36 -4.48 -5.47 14.66
C ARG A 36 -4.68 -4.39 13.59
N VAL A 37 -4.70 -3.13 14.02
CA VAL A 37 -4.60 -1.99 13.09
C VAL A 37 -3.18 -1.96 12.52
N ALA A 38 -3.05 -1.93 11.19
CA ALA A 38 -1.76 -1.93 10.50
C ALA A 38 -1.37 -0.52 10.07
N SER A 39 -1.87 -0.05 8.92
CA SER A 39 -1.71 1.32 8.45
C SER A 39 -2.98 2.13 8.62
N ILE A 40 -2.81 3.42 8.87
CA ILE A 40 -3.84 4.45 8.84
C ILE A 40 -3.36 5.54 7.89
N VAL A 41 -4.19 5.92 6.93
CA VAL A 41 -3.95 7.07 6.05
C VAL A 41 -5.18 8.00 6.05
N ALA A 42 -5.04 9.23 5.55
CA ALA A 42 -6.15 10.18 5.48
C ALA A 42 -6.60 10.37 4.04
N SER A 43 -7.92 10.31 3.79
CA SER A 43 -8.50 10.59 2.48
C SER A 43 -8.26 12.05 2.08
N HIS A 44 -8.06 12.28 0.79
CA HIS A 44 -7.98 13.63 0.21
C HIS A 44 -9.30 14.06 -0.45
N TYR A 45 -10.31 13.18 -0.46
CA TYR A 45 -11.60 13.40 -1.11
C TYR A 45 -12.74 13.59 -0.11
N HIS A 46 -12.64 12.92 1.03
CA HIS A 46 -13.59 13.01 2.14
C HIS A 46 -12.85 13.27 3.45
N PRO A 47 -13.52 13.86 4.45
CA PRO A 47 -13.03 13.97 5.81
C PRO A 47 -13.01 12.60 6.52
N GLU A 48 -12.12 11.73 6.04
CA GLU A 48 -12.05 10.33 6.43
C GLU A 48 -10.62 9.86 6.73
N PHE A 49 -10.49 8.98 7.71
CA PHE A 49 -9.33 8.11 7.85
C PHE A 49 -9.61 6.75 7.22
N ILE A 50 -8.63 6.19 6.51
CA ILE A 50 -8.67 4.80 6.05
C ILE A 50 -7.86 3.96 7.02
N VAL A 51 -8.51 3.02 7.71
CA VAL A 51 -7.91 2.17 8.75
C VAL A 51 -7.91 0.72 8.31
N ASN A 52 -6.73 0.11 8.24
CA ASN A 52 -6.58 -1.30 7.86
C ASN A 52 -6.55 -2.22 9.08
N ALA A 53 -7.49 -3.16 9.17
CA ALA A 53 -7.48 -4.24 10.15
C ALA A 53 -6.87 -5.51 9.54
N LYS A 54 -5.66 -5.86 10.02
CA LYS A 54 -4.77 -6.85 9.40
C LYS A 54 -5.41 -8.22 9.27
N GLU A 55 -5.74 -8.88 10.37
CA GLU A 55 -6.16 -10.29 10.37
C GLU A 55 -7.53 -10.48 9.74
N THR A 56 -8.44 -9.51 9.94
CA THR A 56 -9.78 -9.57 9.36
C THR A 56 -9.79 -9.23 7.88
N GLY A 57 -8.79 -8.51 7.38
CA GLY A 57 -8.73 -8.05 5.98
C GLY A 57 -9.72 -6.94 5.66
N LYS A 58 -10.20 -6.23 6.67
CA LYS A 58 -11.19 -5.15 6.54
C LYS A 58 -10.48 -3.81 6.40
N ILE A 59 -10.97 -2.98 5.48
CA ILE A 59 -10.55 -1.59 5.29
C ILE A 59 -11.70 -0.70 5.72
N MET A 60 -11.49 0.15 6.72
CA MET A 60 -12.54 1.01 7.27
C MET A 60 -12.33 2.46 6.85
N MET A 61 -13.29 3.02 6.12
CA MET A 61 -13.38 4.45 5.82
C MET A 61 -14.12 5.12 6.99
N VAL A 62 -13.39 5.80 7.86
CA VAL A 62 -13.88 6.37 9.13
C VAL A 62 -14.11 7.86 8.97
N ASN A 63 -15.36 8.27 8.82
CA ASN A 63 -15.74 9.67 8.60
C ASN A 63 -15.76 10.43 9.93
N TYR A 64 -14.95 11.49 10.02
CA TYR A 64 -14.76 12.25 11.24
C TYR A 64 -15.53 13.57 11.29
N GLN A 65 -16.47 13.83 10.37
CA GLN A 65 -17.31 15.05 10.41
C GLN A 65 -18.22 15.09 11.64
N ASP A 66 -18.73 13.93 12.04
CA ASP A 66 -19.58 13.76 13.21
C ASP A 66 -19.12 12.54 14.00
N ILE A 67 -18.24 12.78 14.98
CA ILE A 67 -17.65 11.73 15.83
C ILE A 67 -18.71 11.14 16.80
N ALA A 68 -19.78 11.88 17.10
CA ALA A 68 -20.88 11.40 17.94
C ALA A 68 -21.72 10.36 17.18
N ASN A 69 -22.06 10.64 15.92
CA ASN A 69 -22.79 9.75 15.01
C ASN A 69 -21.88 9.15 13.94
N LEU A 70 -20.80 8.50 14.39
CA LEU A 70 -19.70 8.03 13.55
C LEU A 70 -20.18 7.14 12.39
N LYS A 71 -19.94 7.58 11.16
CA LYS A 71 -20.15 6.78 9.95
C LYS A 71 -18.87 6.04 9.59
N VAL A 72 -19.00 4.74 9.36
CA VAL A 72 -17.89 3.89 8.91
C VAL A 72 -18.34 3.02 7.75
N THR A 73 -17.70 3.17 6.58
CA THR A 73 -17.85 2.23 5.48
C THR A 73 -16.78 1.15 5.63
N THR A 74 -17.19 -0.11 5.76
CA THR A 74 -16.26 -1.25 5.89
C THR A 74 -16.18 -1.99 4.56
N LEU A 75 -14.99 -2.09 4.00
CA LEU A 75 -14.70 -2.78 2.75
C LEU A 75 -13.99 -4.11 3.01
N ASP A 76 -14.36 -5.12 2.23
CA ASP A 76 -13.68 -6.42 2.23
C ASP A 76 -12.49 -6.35 1.28
N GLY A 77 -11.28 -6.32 1.85
CA GLY A 77 -10.03 -6.38 1.09
C GLY A 77 -9.54 -7.83 0.97
N ALA A 78 -8.41 -8.11 1.61
CA ALA A 78 -7.86 -9.46 1.75
C ALA A 78 -7.20 -9.59 3.12
N LYS A 79 -7.12 -10.80 3.67
CA LYS A 79 -6.46 -11.04 4.96
C LYS A 79 -5.00 -10.55 4.94
N PHE A 80 -4.51 -10.15 6.10
CA PHE A 80 -3.13 -9.69 6.33
C PHE A 80 -2.78 -8.36 5.67
N LEU A 81 -3.73 -7.42 5.63
CA LEU A 81 -3.44 -6.02 5.27
C LEU A 81 -2.28 -5.46 6.11
N HIS A 82 -1.39 -4.71 5.46
CA HIS A 82 -0.18 -4.17 6.06
C HIS A 82 -0.07 -2.67 5.77
N ASP A 83 0.83 -2.28 4.88
CA ASP A 83 1.16 -0.91 4.49
C ASP A 83 0.74 -0.64 3.04
N GLY A 84 0.68 0.64 2.71
CA GLY A 84 0.17 1.11 1.43
C GLY A 84 0.29 2.62 1.29
N GLY A 85 -0.02 3.12 0.10
CA GLY A 85 -0.03 4.54 -0.17
C GLY A 85 -0.97 4.91 -1.31
N PHE A 86 -1.19 6.21 -1.47
CA PHE A 86 -2.02 6.71 -2.55
C PHE A 86 -1.30 6.63 -3.88
N ASP A 87 -2.09 6.46 -4.95
CA ASP A 87 -1.65 6.75 -6.31
C ASP A 87 -1.27 8.23 -6.47
N SER A 88 -0.67 8.57 -7.61
CA SER A 88 -0.21 9.94 -7.89
C SER A 88 -1.30 11.02 -7.80
N THR A 89 -2.57 10.67 -7.94
CA THR A 89 -3.70 11.62 -7.85
C THR A 89 -4.21 11.81 -6.43
N GLY A 90 -3.80 10.97 -5.48
CA GLY A 90 -4.32 10.99 -4.11
C GLY A 90 -5.70 10.35 -3.96
N ARG A 91 -6.24 9.68 -4.99
CA ARG A 91 -7.61 9.12 -5.01
C ARG A 91 -7.64 7.67 -4.59
N TYR A 92 -6.76 6.88 -5.17
CA TYR A 92 -6.76 5.44 -4.99
C TYR A 92 -5.73 5.08 -3.94
N PHE A 93 -6.16 4.43 -2.88
CA PHE A 93 -5.26 3.89 -1.87
C PHE A 93 -4.92 2.44 -2.23
N LEU A 94 -3.65 2.18 -2.50
CA LEU A 94 -3.11 0.86 -2.81
C LEU A 94 -2.44 0.31 -1.55
N VAL A 95 -2.94 -0.82 -1.04
CA VAL A 95 -2.47 -1.44 0.21
C VAL A 95 -2.13 -2.91 0.01
N ALA A 96 -0.99 -3.33 0.54
CA ALA A 96 -0.55 -4.71 0.52
C ALA A 96 -1.33 -5.57 1.53
N ALA A 97 -1.89 -6.67 1.05
CA ALA A 97 -2.28 -7.84 1.83
C ALA A 97 -1.14 -8.87 1.72
N ASN A 98 -0.08 -8.64 2.50
CA ASN A 98 1.25 -9.16 2.20
C ASN A 98 1.30 -10.70 2.20
N ALA A 99 0.80 -11.36 3.24
CA ALA A 99 0.77 -12.82 3.32
C ALA A 99 -0.27 -13.46 2.36
N SER A 100 -1.05 -12.64 1.66
CA SER A 100 -1.95 -13.07 0.57
C SER A 100 -1.41 -12.74 -0.83
N ASN A 101 -0.21 -12.15 -0.96
CA ASN A 101 0.40 -11.77 -2.25
C ASN A 101 -0.50 -10.89 -3.13
N LYS A 102 -1.25 -9.98 -2.49
CA LYS A 102 -2.22 -9.11 -3.18
C LYS A 102 -2.01 -7.64 -2.82
N ILE A 103 -2.36 -6.75 -3.75
CA ILE A 103 -2.60 -5.33 -3.51
C ILE A 103 -4.10 -5.06 -3.62
N ALA A 104 -4.72 -4.58 -2.54
CA ALA A 104 -6.08 -4.06 -2.58
C ALA A 104 -6.05 -2.59 -3.01
N VAL A 105 -6.93 -2.24 -3.95
CA VAL A 105 -7.09 -0.88 -4.46
C VAL A 105 -8.41 -0.33 -3.98
N VAL A 106 -8.37 0.76 -3.22
CA VAL A 106 -9.55 1.42 -2.67
C VAL A 106 -9.76 2.75 -3.38
N ASP A 107 -10.94 2.96 -3.96
CA ASP A 107 -11.36 4.27 -4.47
C ASP A 107 -11.89 5.10 -3.30
N THR A 108 -11.09 6.04 -2.81
CA THR A 108 -11.45 6.87 -1.63
C THR A 108 -12.41 8.00 -1.94
N LYS A 109 -12.79 8.17 -3.21
CA LYS A 109 -13.85 9.11 -3.61
C LYS A 109 -15.22 8.44 -3.57
N ASP A 110 -15.28 7.19 -3.99
CA ASP A 110 -16.53 6.43 -4.11
C ASP A 110 -16.71 5.41 -2.96
N ASP A 111 -15.80 5.39 -1.98
CA ASP A 111 -15.74 4.47 -0.84
C ASP A 111 -15.99 3.01 -1.20
N LYS A 112 -15.23 2.51 -2.17
CA LYS A 112 -15.37 1.13 -2.67
C LYS A 112 -14.03 0.47 -2.97
N LEU A 113 -14.01 -0.85 -2.92
CA LEU A 113 -12.91 -1.63 -3.44
C LEU A 113 -12.96 -1.60 -4.98
N ALA A 114 -11.91 -1.06 -5.60
CA ALA A 114 -11.79 -0.99 -7.05
C ALA A 114 -11.22 -2.28 -7.63
N ALA A 115 -10.26 -2.91 -6.95
CA ALA A 115 -9.63 -4.15 -7.40
C ALA A 115 -8.88 -4.88 -6.27
N LEU A 116 -8.64 -6.17 -6.48
CA LEU A 116 -7.60 -6.96 -5.81
C LEU A 116 -6.63 -7.44 -6.88
N VAL A 117 -5.37 -7.02 -6.80
CA VAL A 117 -4.34 -7.29 -7.81
C VAL A 117 -3.36 -8.32 -7.25
N ASP A 118 -3.21 -9.46 -7.93
CA ASP A 118 -2.16 -10.43 -7.61
C ASP A 118 -0.78 -9.90 -8.00
N VAL A 119 0.19 -10.06 -7.10
CA VAL A 119 1.59 -9.63 -7.29
C VAL A 119 2.55 -10.77 -6.89
N GLY A 120 3.85 -10.47 -6.79
CA GLY A 120 4.85 -11.43 -6.34
C GLY A 120 4.71 -11.76 -4.85
N ARG A 121 5.78 -12.30 -4.25
CA ARG A 121 5.71 -12.90 -2.92
C ARG A 121 5.91 -11.88 -1.81
N THR A 122 4.88 -11.70 -0.98
CA THR A 122 4.91 -10.84 0.22
C THR A 122 5.27 -9.39 -0.14
N PRO A 123 4.40 -8.67 -0.87
CA PRO A 123 4.64 -7.28 -1.22
C PRO A 123 4.80 -6.43 0.05
N HIS A 124 5.82 -5.56 0.06
CA HIS A 124 6.12 -4.66 1.16
C HIS A 124 6.48 -3.26 0.62
N PRO A 125 5.48 -2.45 0.27
CA PRO A 125 5.71 -1.18 -0.43
C PRO A 125 6.18 -0.02 0.44
N GLY A 126 5.98 -0.06 1.76
CA GLY A 126 5.85 1.17 2.54
C GLY A 126 4.63 1.96 2.04
N ARG A 127 4.86 3.15 1.48
CA ARG A 127 3.82 3.91 0.74
C ARG A 127 3.86 3.66 -0.77
N GLY A 128 4.83 2.87 -1.24
CA GLY A 128 5.15 2.65 -2.64
C GLY A 128 5.74 3.88 -3.32
N ALA A 129 5.92 3.75 -4.64
CA ALA A 129 6.50 4.78 -5.48
C ALA A 129 5.62 5.05 -6.71
N ASN A 130 5.18 6.29 -6.87
CA ASN A 130 4.40 6.73 -8.03
C ASN A 130 5.31 7.36 -9.08
N PHE A 131 5.14 6.99 -10.35
CA PHE A 131 5.78 7.65 -11.49
C PHE A 131 4.98 7.41 -12.79
N VAL A 132 5.37 8.10 -13.86
CA VAL A 132 4.78 7.90 -15.19
C VAL A 132 5.69 6.96 -15.98
N HIS A 133 5.21 5.75 -16.26
CA HIS A 133 5.90 4.79 -17.11
C HIS A 133 5.83 5.22 -18.58
N PRO A 134 6.94 5.22 -19.35
CA PRO A 134 6.97 5.70 -20.75
C PRO A 134 5.91 5.04 -21.66
N LYS A 135 5.67 3.74 -21.47
CA LYS A 135 4.69 2.94 -22.24
C LYS A 135 3.29 2.85 -21.62
N PHE A 136 3.17 2.78 -20.29
CA PHE A 136 1.94 2.34 -19.63
C PHE A 136 1.17 3.47 -18.94
N GLY A 137 1.75 4.68 -18.89
CA GLY A 137 1.16 5.82 -18.19
C GLY A 137 1.46 5.79 -16.69
N PRO A 138 0.64 6.45 -15.85
CA PRO A 138 0.81 6.46 -14.40
C PRO A 138 0.81 5.05 -13.80
N VAL A 139 1.82 4.77 -13.00
CA VAL A 139 1.97 3.52 -12.26
C VAL A 139 2.32 3.78 -10.80
N TRP A 140 2.00 2.81 -9.95
CA TRP A 140 2.45 2.71 -8.57
C TRP A 140 3.26 1.42 -8.40
N ALA A 141 4.39 1.51 -7.71
CA ALA A 141 5.35 0.42 -7.57
C ALA A 141 5.45 -0.11 -6.14
N SER A 142 5.59 -1.43 -6.00
CA SER A 142 5.92 -2.15 -4.76
C SER A 142 7.14 -3.04 -4.99
N GLY A 143 8.08 -3.03 -4.04
CA GLY A 143 9.05 -4.11 -3.90
C GLY A 143 8.50 -5.24 -3.05
N ASP A 144 9.10 -6.42 -3.17
CA ASP A 144 8.67 -7.62 -2.47
C ASP A 144 9.68 -8.07 -1.41
N LEU A 145 9.16 -8.54 -0.28
CA LEU A 145 9.99 -9.09 0.79
C LEU A 145 10.41 -10.53 0.46
N GLY A 146 9.49 -11.31 -0.11
CA GLY A 146 9.63 -12.75 -0.27
C GLY A 146 10.38 -13.19 -1.53
N ASP A 147 10.61 -12.29 -2.48
CA ASP A 147 11.39 -12.51 -3.69
C ASP A 147 11.98 -11.20 -4.22
N GLU A 148 12.68 -11.27 -5.35
CA GLU A 148 13.38 -10.16 -5.98
C GLU A 148 12.51 -9.30 -6.90
N SER A 149 11.20 -9.51 -6.92
CA SER A 149 10.31 -8.83 -7.87
C SER A 149 9.90 -7.43 -7.40
N ILE A 150 9.63 -6.57 -8.37
CA ILE A 150 9.07 -5.23 -8.17
C ILE A 150 7.87 -5.10 -9.10
N ALA A 151 6.67 -5.07 -8.53
CA ALA A 151 5.44 -4.97 -9.30
C ALA A 151 5.12 -3.51 -9.66
N LEU A 152 4.83 -3.24 -10.93
CA LEU A 152 4.34 -1.96 -11.43
C LEU A 152 2.85 -2.09 -11.78
N ILE A 153 2.00 -1.39 -11.04
CA ILE A 153 0.54 -1.45 -11.20
C ILE A 153 0.05 -0.17 -11.89
N GLY A 154 -0.72 -0.29 -12.98
CA GLY A 154 -1.34 0.86 -13.64
C GLY A 154 -2.41 1.52 -12.77
N THR A 155 -2.40 2.85 -12.65
CA THR A 155 -3.27 3.59 -11.72
C THR A 155 -4.20 4.63 -12.36
N ASP A 156 -4.29 4.66 -13.69
CA ASP A 156 -5.12 5.61 -14.42
C ASP A 156 -6.28 4.92 -15.17
N PRO A 157 -7.44 4.71 -14.50
CA PRO A 157 -8.62 4.11 -15.13
C PRO A 157 -9.31 5.00 -16.15
N VAL A 158 -8.95 6.28 -16.28
CA VAL A 158 -9.63 7.22 -17.19
C VAL A 158 -8.93 7.26 -18.54
N ARG A 159 -7.62 7.50 -18.58
CA ARG A 159 -6.87 7.62 -19.84
C ARG A 159 -6.13 6.35 -20.23
N HIS A 160 -5.87 5.46 -19.28
CA HIS A 160 -5.21 4.17 -19.50
C HIS A 160 -6.05 2.98 -19.00
N PRO A 161 -7.35 2.88 -19.36
CA PRO A 161 -8.26 1.88 -18.79
C PRO A 161 -7.83 0.43 -19.04
N ALA A 162 -7.10 0.17 -20.14
CA ALA A 162 -6.59 -1.17 -20.43
C ALA A 162 -5.53 -1.65 -19.41
N ASN A 163 -4.82 -0.71 -18.77
CA ASN A 163 -3.71 -0.93 -17.84
C ASN A 163 -4.12 -0.81 -16.38
N ALA A 164 -5.21 -0.09 -16.10
CA ALA A 164 -5.63 0.20 -14.73
C ALA A 164 -5.87 -1.08 -13.92
N TRP A 165 -5.32 -1.09 -12.72
CA TRP A 165 -5.45 -2.18 -11.74
C TRP A 165 -4.90 -3.53 -12.21
N LYS A 166 -3.87 -3.48 -13.05
CA LYS A 166 -3.11 -4.66 -13.47
C LYS A 166 -1.62 -4.44 -13.24
N VAL A 167 -0.90 -5.51 -12.94
CA VAL A 167 0.56 -5.51 -13.05
C VAL A 167 0.91 -5.37 -14.53
N VAL A 168 1.39 -4.19 -14.91
CA VAL A 168 1.75 -3.88 -16.31
C VAL A 168 3.17 -4.29 -16.65
N GLN A 169 4.03 -4.38 -15.63
CA GLN A 169 5.39 -4.86 -15.72
C GLN A 169 5.85 -5.35 -14.34
N SER A 170 6.70 -6.37 -14.33
CA SER A 170 7.42 -6.82 -13.15
C SER A 170 8.92 -6.66 -13.42
N LEU A 171 9.61 -5.88 -12.58
CA LEU A 171 11.07 -5.73 -12.65
C LEU A 171 11.74 -6.73 -11.71
N LYS A 172 13.02 -7.00 -11.95
CA LYS A 172 13.85 -7.83 -11.09
C LYS A 172 14.92 -6.97 -10.40
N GLY A 173 14.86 -6.91 -9.08
CA GLY A 173 15.80 -6.20 -8.20
C GLY A 173 17.04 -7.01 -7.84
N GLN A 174 17.73 -6.61 -6.77
CA GLN A 174 18.97 -7.26 -6.31
C GLN A 174 18.72 -8.63 -5.68
N GLY A 175 17.55 -8.84 -5.10
CA GLY A 175 17.20 -10.03 -4.34
C GLY A 175 15.95 -9.77 -3.50
N GLY A 176 15.52 -10.78 -2.74
CA GLY A 176 14.48 -10.61 -1.73
C GLY A 176 14.94 -9.80 -0.52
N GLY A 177 14.00 -9.46 0.36
CA GLY A 177 14.26 -8.66 1.56
C GLY A 177 14.11 -7.16 1.36
N SER A 178 13.49 -6.70 0.27
CA SER A 178 13.13 -5.29 0.10
C SER A 178 12.07 -4.88 1.12
N LEU A 179 12.25 -3.71 1.73
CA LEU A 179 11.30 -3.07 2.64
C LEU A 179 10.73 -1.78 2.07
N PHE A 180 11.54 -1.03 1.32
CA PHE A 180 11.13 0.26 0.79
C PHE A 180 11.55 0.46 -0.67
N ILE A 181 10.63 1.08 -1.39
CA ILE A 181 10.80 1.55 -2.77
C ILE A 181 10.49 3.05 -2.81
N LYS A 182 11.26 3.82 -3.58
CA LYS A 182 11.13 5.28 -3.59
C LYS A 182 11.44 5.92 -4.93
N THR A 183 10.68 6.96 -5.24
CA THR A 183 11.00 7.96 -6.26
C THR A 183 10.45 9.33 -5.85
N HIS A 184 10.54 10.31 -6.74
CA HIS A 184 10.01 11.65 -6.60
C HIS A 184 9.59 12.19 -7.98
N PRO A 185 8.54 13.02 -8.12
CA PRO A 185 8.10 13.56 -9.42
C PRO A 185 9.16 14.36 -10.21
N LYS A 186 10.22 14.82 -9.54
CA LYS A 186 11.37 15.51 -10.15
C LYS A 186 12.60 14.62 -10.36
N SER A 187 12.49 13.32 -10.08
CA SER A 187 13.55 12.33 -10.23
C SER A 187 13.23 11.42 -11.40
N ARG A 188 14.27 10.93 -12.08
CA ARG A 188 14.17 9.81 -13.04
C ARG A 188 14.61 8.48 -12.46
N ASN A 189 14.98 8.46 -11.19
CA ASN A 189 15.44 7.26 -10.51
C ASN A 189 14.30 6.60 -9.72
N LEU A 190 14.22 5.28 -9.80
CA LEU A 190 13.47 4.43 -8.89
C LEU A 190 14.46 3.66 -8.00
N TRP A 191 14.37 3.87 -6.69
CA TRP A 191 15.29 3.33 -5.70
C TRP A 191 14.62 2.19 -4.95
N VAL A 192 15.32 1.06 -4.80
CA VAL A 192 14.81 -0.14 -4.13
C VAL A 192 15.88 -0.68 -3.20
N ASP A 193 15.57 -0.75 -1.90
CA ASP A 193 16.45 -1.35 -0.92
C ASP A 193 16.34 -2.89 -0.89
N THR A 194 17.25 -3.52 -0.15
CA THR A 194 17.24 -4.96 0.10
C THR A 194 17.64 -5.24 1.55
N ALA A 195 17.07 -4.46 2.47
CA ALA A 195 17.51 -4.36 3.87
C ALA A 195 17.52 -5.70 4.63
N LEU A 196 16.61 -6.63 4.29
CA LEU A 196 16.50 -7.95 4.94
C LEU A 196 17.15 -9.08 4.11
N ASN A 197 17.92 -8.75 3.07
CA ASN A 197 18.64 -9.76 2.32
C ASN A 197 19.75 -10.39 3.18
N PRO A 198 19.90 -11.73 3.18
CA PRO A 198 20.90 -12.40 4.01
C PRO A 198 22.34 -12.20 3.52
N ASP A 199 22.57 -11.80 2.26
CA ASP A 199 23.90 -11.48 1.76
C ASP A 199 24.25 -10.02 2.12
N PRO A 200 25.30 -9.76 2.94
CA PRO A 200 25.74 -8.42 3.26
C PRO A 200 26.08 -7.56 2.03
N LYS A 201 26.53 -8.16 0.93
CA LYS A 201 26.81 -7.41 -0.30
C LYS A 201 25.54 -6.81 -0.93
N ILE A 202 24.38 -7.43 -0.67
CA ILE A 202 23.08 -6.99 -1.18
C ILE A 202 22.34 -6.14 -0.14
N SER A 203 22.40 -6.48 1.15
CA SER A 203 21.75 -5.66 2.20
C SER A 203 22.50 -4.36 2.51
N GLN A 204 23.78 -4.26 2.13
CA GLN A 204 24.58 -3.03 2.20
C GLN A 204 24.72 -2.34 0.82
N SER A 205 23.74 -2.52 -0.05
CA SER A 205 23.63 -1.79 -1.33
C SER A 205 22.18 -1.36 -1.60
N ILE A 206 22.01 -0.51 -2.62
CA ILE A 206 20.70 -0.08 -3.12
C ILE A 206 20.64 -0.20 -4.64
N ALA A 207 19.53 -0.72 -5.18
CA ALA A 207 19.26 -0.73 -6.62
C ALA A 207 18.65 0.60 -7.06
N VAL A 208 19.15 1.13 -8.17
CA VAL A 208 18.65 2.35 -8.81
C VAL A 208 18.33 2.06 -10.27
N PHE A 209 17.06 2.14 -10.62
CA PHE A 209 16.59 2.02 -12.01
C PHE A 209 16.40 3.41 -12.62
N ASP A 210 16.69 3.53 -13.92
CA ASP A 210 16.25 4.66 -14.74
C ASP A 210 14.81 4.41 -15.21
N ILE A 211 13.87 5.25 -14.76
CA ILE A 211 12.44 5.18 -15.09
C ILE A 211 12.20 5.30 -16.60
N ASP A 212 13.04 6.04 -17.31
CA ASP A 212 12.88 6.23 -18.75
C ASP A 212 13.42 5.00 -19.53
N HIS A 213 14.22 4.13 -18.89
CA HIS A 213 14.86 2.95 -19.50
C HIS A 213 14.86 1.71 -18.58
N LEU A 214 13.71 1.35 -18.00
CA LEU A 214 13.61 0.25 -17.03
C LEU A 214 14.12 -1.11 -17.53
N ASP A 215 14.07 -1.35 -18.85
CA ASP A 215 14.56 -2.59 -19.47
C ASP A 215 16.10 -2.72 -19.43
N ALA A 216 16.83 -1.63 -19.17
CA ALA A 216 18.29 -1.64 -18.97
C ALA A 216 18.70 -2.27 -17.62
N GLY A 217 17.75 -2.54 -16.73
CA GLY A 217 18.02 -3.03 -15.38
C GLY A 217 18.37 -1.91 -14.40
N TYR A 218 19.02 -2.28 -13.30
CA TYR A 218 19.42 -1.35 -12.24
C TYR A 218 20.93 -1.18 -12.17
N GLN A 219 21.36 -0.04 -11.64
CA GLN A 219 22.69 0.15 -11.08
C GLN A 219 22.66 -0.12 -9.57
N ALA A 220 23.57 -0.97 -9.08
CA ALA A 220 23.77 -1.16 -7.65
C ALA A 220 24.76 -0.11 -7.12
N LEU A 221 24.37 0.60 -6.04
CA LEU A 221 25.21 1.57 -5.35
C LEU A 221 25.47 1.10 -3.90
N PRO A 222 26.67 1.33 -3.34
CA PRO A 222 26.94 1.06 -1.93
C PRO A 222 26.18 2.04 -1.02
N ILE A 223 25.82 1.60 0.19
CA ILE A 223 25.23 2.43 1.26
C ILE A 223 26.08 2.41 2.53
#